data_AF-A0A4P8SHL4-F1
#
_entry.id   AF-A0A4P8SHL4-F1
#
_cell.length_a   1.000
_cell.length_b   1.000
_cell.length_c   1.000
_cell.angle_alpha   90.00
_cell.angle_beta   90.00
_cell.angle_gamma   90.00
#
_symmetry.space_group_name_H-M   'P 1'
#
loop_
_entity.id
_entity.type
_entity.pdbx_description
1 polymer ?
#
loop_
_entity_poly.entity_id
_entity_poly.type
_entity_poly.pdbx_seq_one_letter_code
_entity_poly.pdbx_strand_id
1 'polypeptide(L)'
;MKRVQLIETVLIGEDNHPSHKYEIYGTDKQTPEYALILERQPDGHSWVESHETLSLTVQEEKQEASSTMDYGYSDSAPALRDLVGEAIERCESHWQEHGNTKH
;
A
#
# COMPACT_ATOMS: atom_id res chain seq x y z
N MET A 1 -11.07 -16.43 12.37
CA MET A 1 -10.49 -15.07 12.41
C MET A 1 -9.09 -15.17 11.84
N LYS A 2 -8.85 -14.56 10.66
CA LYS A 2 -7.51 -14.48 10.09
C LYS A 2 -6.70 -13.54 10.99
N ARG A 3 -5.60 -14.00 11.58
CA ARG A 3 -4.70 -13.10 12.32
C ARG A 3 -3.81 -12.44 11.29
N VAL A 4 -3.98 -11.13 11.15
CA VAL A 4 -3.07 -10.28 10.41
C VAL A 4 -2.14 -9.58 11.40
N GLN A 5 -0.92 -9.30 10.96
CA GLN A 5 0.10 -8.62 11.73
C GLN A 5 0.56 -7.38 10.97
N LEU A 6 0.98 -6.36 11.72
CA LEU A 6 1.64 -5.20 11.14
C LEU A 6 2.96 -5.65 10.53
N ILE A 7 3.11 -5.42 9.23
CA ILE A 7 4.31 -5.74 8.46
C ILE A 7 5.24 -4.54 8.46
N GLU A 8 4.72 -3.38 8.07
CA GLU A 8 5.49 -2.16 7.87
C GLU A 8 4.64 -0.92 8.15
N THR A 9 5.28 0.19 8.49
CA THR A 9 4.61 1.50 8.67
C THR A 9 5.31 2.56 7.84
N VAL A 10 4.56 3.21 6.94
CA VAL A 10 5.05 4.28 6.07
C VAL A 10 4.52 5.61 6.58
N LEU A 11 5.40 6.55 6.87
CA LEU A 11 5.04 7.92 7.27
C LEU A 11 5.28 8.85 6.08
N ILE A 12 4.23 9.55 5.64
CA ILE A 12 4.28 10.43 4.48
C ILE A 12 3.81 11.84 4.87
N GLY A 13 4.53 12.87 4.42
CA GLY A 13 4.23 14.28 4.70
C GLY A 13 5.49 15.13 4.73
N GLU A 14 5.45 16.26 5.46
CA GLU A 14 6.64 17.10 5.64
C GLU A 14 7.72 16.35 6.44
N ASP A 15 8.98 16.55 6.08
CA ASP A 15 10.14 15.85 6.67
C ASP A 15 10.15 15.81 8.21
N ASN A 16 9.61 16.85 8.87
CA ASN A 16 9.51 16.93 10.33
C ASN A 16 8.09 16.74 10.89
N HIS A 17 7.07 16.73 10.02
CA HIS A 17 5.67 16.69 10.39
C HIS A 17 4.89 15.81 9.40
N PRO A 18 5.02 14.47 9.49
CA PRO A 18 4.26 13.57 8.65
C PRO A 18 2.77 13.84 8.88
N SER A 19 2.03 13.98 7.79
CA SER A 19 0.60 14.26 7.79
C SER A 19 -0.22 12.99 7.63
N HIS A 20 0.36 11.95 7.03
CA HIS A 20 -0.26 10.66 6.76
C HIS A 20 0.64 9.53 7.27
N LYS A 21 0.01 8.48 7.75
CA LYS A 21 0.64 7.25 8.21
C LYS A 21 -0.09 6.08 7.59
N TYR A 22 0.62 5.22 6.87
CA TYR A 22 0.09 4.01 6.28
C TYR A 22 0.63 2.82 7.07
N GLU A 23 -0.26 2.04 7.68
CA GLU A 23 0.11 0.82 8.38
C GLU A 23 -0.25 -0.39 7.53
N ILE A 24 0.77 -1.12 7.05
CA ILE A 24 0.61 -2.25 6.15
C ILE A 24 0.42 -3.53 6.96
N TYR A 25 -0.68 -4.23 6.73
CA TYR A 25 -1.05 -5.46 7.43
C TYR A 25 -1.13 -6.64 6.46
N GLY A 26 -0.80 -7.82 6.96
CA GLY A 26 -0.99 -9.07 6.24
C GLY A 26 -0.90 -10.29 7.13
N THR A 27 -1.24 -11.47 6.59
CA THR A 27 -1.16 -12.72 7.37
C THR A 27 0.29 -13.05 7.73
N ASP A 28 1.24 -12.75 6.85
CA ASP A 28 2.67 -12.98 7.06
C ASP A 28 3.47 -11.72 6.73
N LYS A 29 4.70 -11.62 7.25
CA LYS A 29 5.60 -10.46 7.02
C LYS A 29 6.02 -10.24 5.56
N GLN A 30 5.69 -11.18 4.67
CA GLN A 30 6.03 -11.13 3.26
C GLN A 30 4.80 -10.93 2.37
N THR A 31 3.59 -10.96 2.95
CA THR A 31 2.34 -10.97 2.20
C THR A 31 1.43 -9.84 2.66
N PRO A 32 1.70 -8.59 2.25
CA PRO A 32 0.81 -7.48 2.52
C PRO A 32 -0.56 -7.72 1.88
N GLU A 33 -1.62 -7.53 2.66
CA GLU A 33 -3.02 -7.70 2.22
C GLU A 33 -3.75 -6.37 2.11
N TYR A 34 -3.52 -5.45 3.06
CA TYR A 34 -4.11 -4.12 3.04
C TYR A 34 -3.28 -3.15 3.88
N ALA A 35 -3.45 -1.85 3.64
CA ALA A 35 -2.92 -0.80 4.49
C ALA A 35 -4.04 0.04 5.10
N LEU A 36 -3.93 0.32 6.39
CA LEU A 36 -4.75 1.32 7.06
C LEU A 36 -4.13 2.69 6.83
N ILE A 37 -4.96 3.65 6.45
CA ILE A 37 -4.55 5.03 6.25
C ILE A 37 -4.91 5.79 7.52
N LEU A 38 -3.94 6.45 8.14
CA LEU A 38 -4.14 7.29 9.30
C LEU A 38 -3.70 8.70 8.98
N GLU A 39 -4.59 9.66 9.23
CA GLU A 39 -4.30 11.07 9.03
C GLU A 39 -3.98 11.73 10.37
N ARG A 40 -3.00 12.62 10.36
CA ARG A 40 -2.67 13.41 11.55
C ARG A 40 -3.76 14.45 11.74
N GLN A 41 -4.36 14.45 12.92
CA GLN A 41 -5.33 15.47 13.29
C GLN A 41 -4.68 16.86 13.34
N PRO A 42 -5.48 17.93 13.18
CA PRO A 42 -5.01 19.30 13.34
C PRO A 42 -4.50 19.62 14.75
N ASP A 43 -4.77 18.76 15.74
CA ASP A 43 -4.20 18.83 17.08
C ASP A 43 -2.70 18.48 17.11
N GLY A 44 -2.17 17.87 16.04
CA GLY A 44 -0.77 17.47 15.90
C GLY A 44 -0.33 16.31 16.79
N HIS A 45 -1.20 15.76 17.64
CA HIS A 45 -0.84 14.74 18.62
C HIS A 45 -1.57 13.41 18.37
N SER A 46 -2.68 13.44 17.62
CA SER A 46 -3.52 12.28 17.40
C SER A 46 -3.47 11.84 15.94
N TRP A 47 -3.44 10.53 15.73
CA TRP A 47 -3.69 9.90 14.43
C TRP A 47 -5.13 9.43 14.40
N VAL A 48 -5.84 9.73 13.32
CA VAL A 48 -7.19 9.22 13.07
C VAL A 48 -7.13 8.29 11.90
N GLU A 49 -7.59 7.06 12.13
CA GLU A 49 -7.82 6.11 11.06
C GLU A 49 -8.85 6.69 10.09
N SER A 50 -8.45 6.79 8.83
CA SER A 50 -9.35 7.12 7.73
C SER A 50 -10.40 6.01 7.62
N HIS A 51 -11.58 6.37 7.11
CA HIS A 51 -12.58 5.36 6.75
C HIS A 51 -12.13 4.49 5.57
N GLU A 52 -11.14 4.96 4.81
CA GLU A 52 -10.58 4.27 3.67
C GLU A 52 -9.42 3.35 4.07
N THR A 53 -9.44 2.15 3.51
CA THR A 53 -8.35 1.18 3.63
C THR A 53 -7.83 0.85 2.25
N LEU A 54 -6.52 0.95 2.06
CA LEU A 54 -5.88 0.64 0.78
C LEU A 54 -5.76 -0.87 0.64
N SER A 55 -6.47 -1.47 -0.30
CA SER A 55 -6.30 -2.90 -0.58
C SER A 55 -4.98 -3.14 -1.32
N LEU A 56 -4.13 -3.97 -0.72
CA LEU A 56 -2.82 -4.37 -1.26
C LEU A 56 -2.85 -5.81 -1.79
N THR A 57 -4.00 -6.47 -1.67
CA THR A 57 -4.22 -7.87 -2.03
C THR A 57 -3.64 -8.16 -3.41
N VAL A 58 -2.70 -9.11 -3.47
CA VAL A 58 -2.03 -9.61 -4.68
C VAL A 58 -2.98 -10.44 -5.56
N GLN A 59 -4.26 -10.07 -5.64
CA GLN A 59 -5.26 -10.79 -6.40
C GLN A 59 -5.54 -10.03 -7.71
N GLU A 60 -4.81 -10.47 -8.73
CA GLU A 60 -5.17 -10.43 -10.16
C GLU A 60 -5.08 -9.09 -10.90
N GLU A 61 -3.86 -8.71 -11.32
CA GLU A 61 -3.71 -8.34 -12.74
C GLU A 61 -3.62 -9.64 -13.56
N LYS A 62 -4.78 -10.27 -13.74
CA LYS A 62 -4.99 -11.24 -14.81
C LYS A 62 -6.29 -10.94 -15.54
N GLN A 63 -6.60 -9.67 -15.84
CA GLN A 63 -7.55 -9.36 -16.90
C GLN A 63 -7.58 -7.87 -17.24
N GLU A 64 -6.59 -7.36 -17.98
CA GLU A 64 -6.82 -6.30 -18.99
C GLU A 64 -5.62 -6.13 -19.96
N ALA A 65 -5.24 -7.21 -20.62
CA ALA A 65 -4.57 -7.12 -21.92
C ALA A 65 -4.99 -8.31 -22.79
N SER A 66 -6.26 -8.28 -23.18
CA SER A 66 -6.71 -9.04 -24.35
C SER A 66 -5.93 -8.55 -25.57
N SER A 67 -5.15 -9.46 -26.16
CA SER A 67 -4.58 -9.40 -27.50
C SER A 67 -3.41 -8.43 -27.72
N THR A 68 -2.19 -8.95 -27.69
CA THR A 68 -1.27 -8.96 -28.85
C THR A 68 -0.16 -9.98 -28.56
N MET A 69 0.04 -10.91 -29.50
CA MET A 69 1.13 -11.88 -29.50
C MET A 69 2.49 -11.17 -29.41
N ASP A 70 3.32 -11.47 -28.42
CA ASP A 70 4.78 -11.61 -28.62
C ASP A 70 5.51 -12.15 -27.37
N TYR A 71 6.57 -12.90 -27.63
CA TYR A 71 7.60 -13.50 -26.77
C TYR A 71 7.60 -13.30 -25.24
N GLY A 72 7.84 -14.42 -24.54
CA GLY A 72 8.64 -14.41 -23.31
C GLY A 72 7.86 -14.72 -22.04
N TYR A 73 7.73 -16.01 -21.78
CA TYR A 73 7.59 -16.57 -20.44
C TYR A 73 8.47 -15.83 -19.42
N SER A 74 7.87 -14.99 -18.57
CA SER A 74 8.43 -14.68 -17.26
C SER A 74 7.52 -15.33 -16.23
N ASP A 75 7.85 -16.57 -15.92
CA ASP A 75 7.53 -17.19 -14.65
C ASP A 75 8.15 -16.32 -13.55
N SER A 76 7.46 -15.25 -13.20
CA SER A 76 7.81 -14.41 -12.05
C SER A 76 7.44 -15.24 -10.83
N ALA A 77 8.38 -16.08 -10.40
CA ALA A 77 8.25 -16.82 -9.17
C ALA A 77 7.80 -15.83 -8.08
N PRO A 78 6.62 -16.02 -7.46
CA PRO A 78 6.09 -15.09 -6.45
C PRO A 78 7.04 -14.93 -5.25
N ALA A 79 8.03 -15.81 -5.11
CA ALA A 79 9.07 -15.76 -4.08
C ALA A 79 10.18 -14.71 -4.32
N LEU A 80 10.27 -14.10 -5.50
CA LEU A 80 11.28 -13.06 -5.82
C LEU A 80 10.71 -11.63 -5.88
N ARG A 81 9.38 -11.47 -5.84
CA ARG A 81 8.75 -10.16 -5.82
C ARG A 81 8.80 -9.59 -4.40
N ASP A 82 9.33 -8.37 -4.27
CA ASP A 82 9.27 -7.62 -3.02
C ASP A 82 7.87 -7.04 -2.84
N LEU A 83 6.93 -7.88 -2.41
CA LEU A 83 5.54 -7.49 -2.20
C LEU A 83 5.41 -6.35 -1.18
N VAL A 84 6.33 -6.29 -0.21
CA VAL A 84 6.36 -5.21 0.79
C VAL A 84 6.82 -3.91 0.13
N GLY A 85 7.86 -3.95 -0.69
CA GLY A 85 8.28 -2.83 -1.53
C GLY A 85 7.16 -2.31 -2.43
N GLU A 86 6.50 -3.20 -3.18
CA GLU A 86 5.36 -2.84 -4.04
C GLU A 86 4.20 -2.22 -3.22
N ALA A 87 3.94 -2.72 -2.02
CA ALA A 87 2.94 -2.16 -1.12
C ALA A 87 3.30 -0.74 -0.65
N ILE A 88 4.57 -0.47 -0.34
CA ILE A 88 5.06 0.85 0.04
C ILE A 88 4.88 1.82 -1.13
N GLU A 89 5.35 1.46 -2.32
CA GLU A 89 5.21 2.28 -3.53
C GLU A 89 3.74 2.61 -3.84
N ARG A 90 2.83 1.65 -3.59
CA ARG A 90 1.39 1.86 -3.75
C ARG A 90 0.81 2.82 -2.71
N CYS A 91 1.29 2.78 -1.46
CA CYS A 91 0.92 3.76 -0.44
C CYS A 91 1.40 5.16 -0.81
N GLU A 92 2.64 5.29 -1.29
CA GLU A 92 3.19 6.56 -1.76
C GLU A 92 2.43 7.12 -2.95
N SER A 93 2.12 6.28 -3.94
CA SER A 93 1.33 6.66 -5.12
C SER A 93 -0.07 7.12 -4.72
N HIS A 94 -0.74 6.37 -3.82
CA HIS A 94 -2.05 6.77 -3.29
C HIS A 94 -1.98 8.14 -2.62
N TRP A 95 -0.94 8.42 -1.83
CA TRP A 95 -0.77 9.73 -1.20
C TRP A 95 -0.53 10.84 -2.24
N GLN A 96 0.24 10.60 -3.29
CA GLN A 96 0.43 11.59 -4.36
C GLN A 96 -0.88 11.90 -5.09
N GLU A 97 -1.71 10.90 -5.35
CA GLU A 97 -2.98 11.03 -6.06
C GLU A 97 -4.09 11.66 -5.19
N HIS A 98 -4.22 11.22 -3.94
CA HIS A 98 -5.31 11.61 -3.04
C HIS A 98 -4.90 12.65 -1.99
N GLY A 99 -3.65 12.63 -1.52
CA GLY A 99 -3.13 13.56 -0.52
C GLY A 99 -2.72 14.92 -1.09
N ASN A 100 -2.42 15.01 -2.39
CA ASN A 100 -2.01 16.26 -3.04
C ASN A 100 -3.16 17.03 -3.71
N THR A 101 -4.41 16.55 -3.63
CA THR A 101 -5.60 17.27 -4.13
C THR A 101 -6.06 18.40 -3.19
N LYS A 102 -5.11 19.20 -2.71
CA LYS A 102 -5.36 20.55 -2.17
C LYS A 102 -4.60 21.59 -3.02
N HIS A 103 -5.03 21.74 -4.28
CA HIS A 103 -4.71 22.93 -5.07
C HIS A 103 -5.98 23.62 -5.55
#